data_AF-A0A1Q3HAJ0-F1
#
_entry.id   AF-A0A1Q3HAJ0-F1
#
_cell.length_a   1.000
_cell.length_b   1.000
_cell.length_c   1.000
_cell.angle_alpha   90.00
_cell.angle_beta   90.00
_cell.angle_gamma   90.00
#
_symmetry.space_group_name_H-M   'P 1'
#
loop_
_entity.id
_entity.type
_entity.pdbx_description
1 polymer ?
#
loop_
_entity_poly.entity_id
_entity_poly.type
_entity_poly.pdbx_seq_one_letter_code
_entity_poly.pdbx_strand_id
1 'polypeptide(L)'
;MLLVAVTALGVSTPVWARQDMAMKHGEMSQHEEGPTRLRSGLFKGLAHETSGSASVYQLPDGRRVLRLEELHTSNGPDLHVYLVEGDAASDDAAIKAGRFVSLGALKGNIGNQNYELPADLDLDRYRSVSIWCKRFGVNFAAAPLPASSGEAS
;
A
#
# COMPACT_ATOMS: atom_id res chain seq x y z
N MET A 1 -43.13 13.70 -80.11
CA MET A 1 -44.15 14.68 -79.65
C MET A 1 -45.18 13.94 -78.82
N LEU A 2 -45.14 14.08 -77.50
CA LEU A 2 -46.29 14.49 -76.67
C LEU A 2 -45.76 14.77 -75.25
N LEU A 3 -45.95 16.00 -74.79
CA LEU A 3 -45.65 16.47 -73.45
C LEU A 3 -46.98 16.53 -72.69
N VAL A 4 -47.09 15.96 -71.49
CA VAL A 4 -48.15 16.35 -70.53
C VAL A 4 -47.52 16.43 -69.15
N ALA A 5 -47.72 17.59 -68.52
CA ALA A 5 -47.25 17.99 -67.22
C ALA A 5 -48.26 17.62 -66.11
N VAL A 6 -47.93 18.05 -64.87
CA VAL A 6 -48.83 18.63 -63.83
C VAL A 6 -48.71 17.96 -62.43
N THR A 7 -47.91 18.65 -61.60
CA THR A 7 -48.10 19.11 -60.19
C THR A 7 -48.44 18.20 -58.99
N ALA A 8 -47.56 18.34 -57.98
CA ALA A 8 -47.79 18.83 -56.60
C ALA A 8 -48.39 17.95 -55.46
N LEU A 9 -47.52 17.80 -54.44
CA LEU A 9 -47.68 17.93 -52.97
C LEU A 9 -48.63 16.98 -52.18
N GLY A 10 -48.05 16.35 -51.15
CA GLY A 10 -48.80 15.75 -50.05
C GLY A 10 -47.92 14.97 -49.08
N VAL A 11 -47.58 15.60 -47.95
CA VAL A 11 -46.84 15.04 -46.79
C VAL A 11 -47.63 13.95 -46.07
N SER A 12 -46.93 12.95 -45.53
CA SER A 12 -47.37 12.23 -44.35
C SER A 12 -46.16 11.66 -43.63
N THR A 13 -45.75 12.28 -42.52
CA THR A 13 -44.77 11.69 -41.61
C THR A 13 -45.48 10.66 -40.74
N PRO A 14 -44.92 9.45 -40.62
CA PRO A 14 -45.33 8.59 -39.56
C PRO A 14 -44.52 8.85 -38.29
N VAL A 15 -45.28 9.11 -37.22
CA VAL A 15 -44.85 9.16 -35.83
C VAL A 15 -44.57 7.72 -35.34
N TRP A 16 -43.46 7.14 -35.77
CA TRP A 16 -42.93 5.92 -35.16
C TRP A 16 -41.40 6.09 -35.12
N ALA A 17 -40.81 6.20 -33.93
CA ALA A 17 -40.22 5.04 -33.27
C ALA A 17 -38.96 4.58 -34.05
N ARG A 18 -37.72 4.75 -33.60
CA ARG A 18 -37.22 4.66 -32.22
C ARG A 18 -35.80 5.23 -32.17
N GLN A 19 -35.54 5.97 -31.10
CA GLN A 19 -34.31 5.96 -30.32
C GLN A 19 -33.01 6.21 -31.09
N ASP A 20 -32.65 7.48 -31.08
CA ASP A 20 -31.28 7.93 -30.87
C ASP A 20 -30.75 7.17 -29.64
N MET A 21 -30.06 6.06 -29.88
CA MET A 21 -29.25 5.41 -28.87
C MET A 21 -28.06 6.34 -28.61
N ALA A 22 -28.33 7.42 -27.87
CA ALA A 22 -27.32 8.05 -27.06
C ALA A 22 -26.76 6.93 -26.18
N MET A 23 -25.65 6.34 -26.61
CA MET A 23 -24.75 5.65 -25.71
C MET A 23 -24.32 6.71 -24.71
N LYS A 24 -25.12 6.80 -23.64
CA LYS A 24 -24.71 7.34 -22.37
C LYS A 24 -23.54 6.46 -21.96
N HIS A 25 -22.34 6.87 -22.39
CA HIS A 25 -21.12 6.58 -21.68
C HIS A 25 -21.31 7.25 -20.32
N GLY A 26 -22.08 6.59 -19.46
CA GLY A 26 -22.11 6.86 -18.04
C GLY A 26 -20.73 6.49 -17.57
N GLU A 27 -19.87 7.51 -17.52
CA GLU A 27 -18.94 7.77 -16.43
C GLU A 27 -19.10 6.77 -15.28
N MET A 28 -18.44 5.63 -15.40
CA MET A 28 -18.03 4.82 -14.26
C MET A 28 -16.56 5.13 -14.03
N SER A 29 -16.27 6.41 -13.76
CA SER A 29 -15.03 6.82 -13.10
C SER A 29 -15.15 6.43 -11.63
N GLN A 30 -15.15 5.12 -11.35
CA GLN A 30 -14.76 4.68 -10.02
C GLN A 30 -13.27 4.98 -9.93
N HIS A 31 -12.93 6.00 -9.14
CA HIS A 31 -11.57 6.21 -8.69
C HIS A 31 -11.17 4.95 -7.91
N GLU A 32 -10.48 4.03 -8.57
CA GLU A 32 -9.63 3.05 -7.90
C GLU A 32 -8.49 3.86 -7.25
N GLU A 33 -8.77 4.46 -6.09
CA GLU A 33 -7.71 5.04 -5.28
C GLU A 33 -6.75 3.90 -4.93
N GLY A 34 -5.50 3.98 -5.42
CA GLY A 34 -4.49 2.98 -5.11
C GLY A 34 -4.01 3.08 -3.65
N PRO A 35 -3.16 2.15 -3.18
CA PRO A 35 -2.59 2.22 -1.85
C PRO A 35 -1.85 3.54 -1.59
N THR A 36 -2.15 4.20 -0.48
CA THR A 36 -1.48 5.43 -0.06
C THR A 36 -0.33 5.10 0.90
N ARG A 37 0.89 5.55 0.60
CA ARG A 37 2.05 5.34 1.49
C ARG A 37 2.02 6.34 2.64
N LEU A 38 1.95 5.83 3.87
CA LEU A 38 1.90 6.63 5.10
C LEU A 38 3.30 6.94 5.66
N ARG A 39 4.20 5.94 5.71
CA ARG A 39 5.55 6.06 6.29
C ARG A 39 6.52 5.20 5.52
N SER A 40 7.80 5.57 5.50
CA SER A 40 8.84 4.77 4.84
C SER A 40 10.21 5.05 5.43
N GLY A 41 11.07 4.04 5.42
CA GLY A 41 12.51 4.19 5.67
C GLY A 41 13.32 3.01 5.19
N LEU A 42 14.63 3.20 5.16
CA LEU A 42 15.59 2.21 4.69
C LEU A 42 16.09 1.34 5.84
N PHE A 43 16.30 0.06 5.57
CA PHE A 43 16.99 -0.79 6.52
C PHE A 43 18.46 -0.38 6.65
N LYS A 44 18.90 -0.23 7.89
CA LYS A 44 20.30 -0.22 8.28
C LYS A 44 20.63 -1.56 8.93
N GLY A 45 21.61 -2.27 8.37
CA GLY A 45 22.18 -3.46 8.99
C GLY A 45 22.78 -3.16 10.37
N LEU A 46 22.59 -4.09 11.30
CA LEU A 46 23.10 -4.04 12.67
C LEU A 46 23.96 -5.28 12.92
N ALA A 47 23.41 -6.35 13.48
CA ALA A 47 24.16 -7.59 13.67
C ALA A 47 24.54 -8.28 12.33
N HIS A 48 23.79 -8.00 11.27
CA HIS A 48 24.03 -8.56 9.94
C HIS A 48 23.86 -7.49 8.85
N GLU A 49 24.60 -7.64 7.76
CA GLU A 49 24.39 -6.83 6.56
C GLU A 49 22.96 -7.02 6.08
N THR A 50 22.25 -5.92 5.88
CA THR A 50 20.86 -5.91 5.44
C THR A 50 20.58 -4.67 4.62
N SER A 51 19.88 -4.84 3.51
CA SER A 51 19.40 -3.76 2.65
C SER A 51 17.91 -3.92 2.33
N GLY A 52 17.34 -2.91 1.68
CA GLY A 52 15.93 -2.80 1.34
C GLY A 52 15.23 -1.69 2.11
N SER A 53 13.91 -1.63 1.99
CA SER A 53 13.08 -0.63 2.67
C SER A 53 11.90 -1.25 3.39
N ALA A 54 11.35 -0.48 4.33
CA ALA A 54 10.10 -0.77 5.01
C ALA A 54 9.15 0.41 4.81
N SER A 55 7.94 0.13 4.34
CA SER A 55 6.92 1.15 4.06
C SER A 55 5.57 0.74 4.61
N VAL A 56 4.87 1.65 5.29
CA VAL A 56 3.48 1.44 5.72
C VAL A 56 2.56 2.03 4.67
N TYR A 57 1.61 1.23 4.19
CA TYR A 57 0.56 1.65 3.25
C TYR A 57 -0.82 1.54 3.89
N GLN A 58 -1.69 2.48 3.55
CA GLN A 58 -3.14 2.33 3.70
C GLN A 58 -3.74 1.86 2.39
N LEU A 59 -4.50 0.77 2.46
CA LEU A 59 -5.25 0.19 1.36
C LEU A 59 -6.61 0.89 1.20
N PRO A 60 -7.29 0.72 0.04
CA PRO A 60 -8.55 1.40 -0.24
C PRO A 60 -9.70 0.95 0.68
N ASP A 61 -9.61 -0.25 1.24
CA ASP A 61 -10.54 -0.79 2.24
C ASP A 61 -10.26 -0.30 3.67
N GLY A 62 -9.32 0.64 3.83
CA GLY A 62 -8.91 1.22 5.11
C GLY A 62 -7.89 0.39 5.89
N ARG A 63 -7.60 -0.87 5.48
CA ARG A 63 -6.58 -1.69 6.13
C ARG A 63 -5.19 -1.08 5.94
N ARG A 64 -4.30 -1.39 6.88
CA ARG A 64 -2.88 -1.00 6.79
C ARG A 64 -1.99 -2.22 6.62
N VAL A 65 -0.97 -2.08 5.79
CA VAL A 65 0.04 -3.12 5.56
C VAL A 65 1.43 -2.52 5.74
N LEU A 66 2.32 -3.26 6.39
CA LEU A 66 3.75 -3.05 6.29
C LEU A 66 4.27 -3.85 5.10
N ARG A 67 4.93 -3.16 4.18
CA ARG A 67 5.59 -3.74 3.03
C ARG A 67 7.10 -3.62 3.20
N LEU A 68 7.79 -4.74 3.09
CA LEU A 68 9.24 -4.80 2.94
C LEU A 68 9.54 -4.90 1.45
N GLU A 69 10.41 -4.05 0.93
CA GLU A 69 10.79 -4.03 -0.49
C GLU A 69 12.28 -4.21 -0.66
N GLU A 70 12.65 -5.00 -1.66
CA GLU A 70 14.04 -5.33 -2.01
C GLU A 70 14.86 -5.77 -0.79
N LEU A 71 14.20 -6.46 0.15
CA LEU A 71 14.87 -6.96 1.34
C LEU A 71 15.97 -7.91 0.89
N HIS A 72 17.16 -7.73 1.46
CA HIS A 72 18.23 -8.70 1.37
C HIS A 72 18.93 -8.74 2.73
N THR A 73 18.87 -9.89 3.40
CA THR A 73 19.55 -10.14 4.68
C THR A 73 20.04 -11.58 4.73
N SER A 74 20.95 -11.89 5.66
CA SER A 74 21.37 -13.27 5.91
C SER A 74 20.26 -14.09 6.57
N ASN A 75 20.28 -15.40 6.37
CA ASN A 75 19.39 -16.31 7.09
C ASN A 75 19.67 -16.29 8.61
N GLY A 76 18.60 -16.48 9.39
CA GLY A 76 18.66 -16.71 10.82
C GLY A 76 17.70 -17.82 11.21
N PRO A 77 17.95 -18.54 12.32
CA PRO A 77 17.15 -19.70 12.70
C PRO A 77 15.71 -19.38 13.16
N ASP A 78 15.42 -18.12 13.50
CA ASP A 78 14.09 -17.69 13.98
C ASP A 78 13.93 -16.16 13.81
N LEU A 79 13.88 -15.69 12.56
CA LEU A 79 13.73 -14.26 12.23
C LEU A 79 12.26 -13.83 12.25
N HIS A 80 11.99 -12.68 12.83
CA HIS A 80 10.66 -12.06 12.93
C HIS A 80 10.69 -10.60 12.53
N VAL A 81 9.53 -10.09 12.10
CA VAL A 81 9.32 -8.67 11.80
C VAL A 81 8.57 -8.02 12.96
N TYR A 82 9.23 -7.08 13.63
CA TYR A 82 8.66 -6.34 14.76
C TYR A 82 8.50 -4.86 14.42
N LEU A 83 7.39 -4.26 14.88
CA LEU A 83 7.25 -2.82 15.00
C LEU A 83 7.64 -2.42 16.42
N VAL A 84 8.57 -1.48 16.55
CA VAL A 84 9.22 -1.16 17.83
C VAL A 84 8.88 0.25 18.27
N GLU A 85 8.62 0.42 19.56
CA GLU A 85 8.30 1.70 20.18
C GLU A 85 9.50 2.66 20.15
N GLY A 86 9.25 3.91 19.73
CA GLY A 86 10.24 5.00 19.77
C GLY A 86 11.12 5.12 18.52
N ASP A 87 11.95 6.17 18.54
CA ASP A 87 12.74 6.63 17.38
C ASP A 87 14.10 5.92 17.25
N ALA A 88 14.55 5.25 18.31
CA ALA A 88 15.82 4.54 18.34
C ALA A 88 15.68 3.18 17.63
N ALA A 89 15.54 3.21 16.30
CA ALA A 89 15.40 2.02 15.47
C ALA A 89 16.48 0.95 15.75
N SER A 90 17.66 1.35 16.22
CA SER A 90 18.83 0.49 16.36
C SER A 90 19.05 -0.17 17.72
N ASP A 91 18.27 0.15 18.77
CA ASP A 91 18.53 -0.36 20.13
C ASP A 91 17.64 -1.56 20.49
N ASP A 92 18.27 -2.67 20.87
CA ASP A 92 17.60 -3.87 21.37
C ASP A 92 16.78 -3.61 22.65
N ALA A 93 17.08 -2.55 23.40
CA ALA A 93 16.49 -2.29 24.71
C ALA A 93 14.96 -2.22 24.68
N ALA A 94 14.37 -1.65 23.64
CA ALA A 94 12.91 -1.59 23.49
C ALA A 94 12.30 -2.97 23.29
N ILE A 95 12.90 -3.80 22.42
CA ILE A 95 12.44 -5.16 22.15
C ILE A 95 12.59 -6.03 23.43
N LYS A 96 13.75 -5.94 24.10
CA LYS A 96 14.04 -6.69 25.33
C LYS A 96 13.12 -6.29 26.49
N ALA A 97 12.65 -5.05 26.51
CA ALA A 97 11.66 -4.56 27.47
C ALA A 97 10.20 -4.84 27.06
N GLY A 98 9.96 -5.58 25.97
CA GLY A 98 8.62 -5.95 25.52
C GLY A 98 7.86 -4.83 24.80
N ARG A 99 8.52 -3.74 24.41
CA ARG A 99 7.89 -2.58 23.74
C ARG A 99 7.88 -2.74 22.23
N PHE A 100 7.18 -3.75 21.74
CA PHE A 100 7.04 -4.04 20.32
C PHE A 100 5.71 -4.71 19.99
N VAL A 101 5.32 -4.66 18.72
CA VAL A 101 4.26 -5.49 18.14
C VAL A 101 4.90 -6.47 17.18
N SER A 102 4.65 -7.76 17.36
CA SER A 102 5.12 -8.79 16.44
C SER A 102 4.15 -8.93 15.26
N LEU A 103 4.69 -8.86 14.04
CA LEU A 103 3.95 -9.13 12.79
C LEU A 103 4.13 -10.58 12.31
N GLY A 104 4.88 -11.39 13.05
CA GLY A 104 5.17 -12.79 12.75
C GLY A 104 6.57 -13.04 12.20
N ALA A 105 6.78 -14.29 11.78
CA ALA A 105 8.04 -14.75 11.21
C ALA A 105 8.34 -14.06 9.87
N LEU A 106 9.63 -13.83 9.61
CA LEU A 106 10.10 -13.36 8.31
C LEU A 106 9.83 -14.45 7.27
N LYS A 107 9.06 -14.13 6.23
CA LYS A 107 8.63 -15.12 5.21
C LYS A 107 9.76 -15.53 4.27
N GLY A 108 10.74 -14.65 4.06
CA GLY A 108 11.95 -14.90 3.29
C GLY A 108 13.03 -13.85 3.59
N ASN A 109 14.30 -14.25 3.49
CA ASN A 109 15.43 -13.34 3.72
C ASN A 109 15.79 -12.48 2.49
N ILE A 110 15.15 -12.75 1.34
CA ILE A 110 15.31 -11.99 0.10
C ILE A 110 13.92 -11.70 -0.50
N GLY A 111 13.73 -10.48 -0.98
CA GLY A 111 12.58 -10.07 -1.78
C GLY A 111 11.46 -9.34 -1.03
N ASN A 112 10.36 -9.12 -1.74
CA ASN A 112 9.25 -8.28 -1.28
C ASN A 112 8.25 -9.07 -0.43
N GLN A 113 7.78 -8.47 0.66
CA GLN A 113 6.90 -9.14 1.62
C GLN A 113 5.93 -8.16 2.26
N ASN A 114 4.68 -8.59 2.47
CA ASN A 114 3.66 -7.79 3.15
C ASN A 114 3.25 -8.42 4.48
N TYR A 115 2.96 -7.58 5.47
CA TYR A 115 2.45 -7.94 6.78
C TYR A 115 1.26 -7.04 7.11
N GLU A 116 0.15 -7.61 7.57
CA GLU A 116 -1.00 -6.82 8.00
C GLU A 116 -0.68 -6.11 9.31
N LEU A 117 -1.14 -4.87 9.44
CA LEU A 117 -1.04 -4.11 10.68
C LEU A 117 -2.37 -4.13 11.43
N PRO A 118 -2.35 -4.16 12.77
CA PRO A 118 -3.55 -3.94 13.57
C PRO A 118 -4.22 -2.62 13.19
N ALA A 119 -5.55 -2.62 13.07
CA ALA A 119 -6.30 -1.46 12.61
C ALA A 119 -6.11 -0.22 13.52
N ASP A 120 -5.94 -0.45 14.82
CA ASP A 120 -5.77 0.54 15.89
C ASP A 120 -4.31 0.83 16.26
N LEU A 121 -3.34 0.29 15.52
CA LEU A 121 -1.91 0.53 15.76
C LEU A 121 -1.57 2.03 15.69
N ASP A 122 -1.03 2.56 16.77
CA ASP A 122 -0.51 3.92 16.86
C ASP A 122 0.88 4.02 16.17
N LEU A 123 0.91 4.64 14.98
CA LEU A 123 2.14 4.82 14.22
C LEU A 123 3.04 5.92 14.79
N ASP A 124 2.53 6.76 15.69
CA ASP A 124 3.32 7.75 16.42
C ASP A 124 3.98 7.17 17.66
N ARG A 125 3.54 6.00 18.12
CA ARG A 125 4.23 5.21 19.14
C ARG A 125 5.25 4.25 18.54
N TYR A 126 4.86 3.51 17.49
CA TYR A 126 5.70 2.49 16.86
C TYR A 126 6.39 3.03 15.60
N ARG A 127 7.58 3.60 15.78
CA ARG A 127 8.29 4.40 14.76
C ARG A 127 9.47 3.69 14.10
N SER A 128 9.59 2.38 14.25
CA SER A 128 10.60 1.61 13.53
C SER A 128 10.21 0.15 13.30
N VAL A 129 10.80 -0.45 12.28
CA VAL A 129 10.73 -1.89 11.99
C VAL A 129 12.06 -2.52 12.35
N SER A 130 12.02 -3.68 13.03
CA SER A 130 13.20 -4.51 13.31
C SER A 130 13.04 -5.89 12.66
N ILE A 131 14.14 -6.38 12.09
CA ILE A 131 14.32 -7.80 11.77
C ILE A 131 15.00 -8.45 12.98
N TRP A 132 14.23 -9.12 13.82
CA TRP A 132 14.69 -9.65 15.10
C TRP A 132 14.91 -11.15 15.04
N CYS A 133 16.08 -11.63 15.48
CA CYS A 133 16.31 -13.05 15.68
C CYS A 133 15.88 -13.44 17.10
N LYS A 134 14.68 -13.98 17.24
CA LYS A 134 14.10 -14.31 18.56
C LYS A 134 14.92 -15.36 19.31
N ARG A 135 15.48 -16.33 18.60
CA ARG A 135 16.32 -17.39 19.19
C ARG A 135 17.59 -16.86 19.86
N PHE A 136 18.24 -15.88 19.24
CA PHE A 136 19.53 -15.35 19.73
C PHE A 136 19.41 -14.01 20.45
N GLY A 137 18.24 -13.37 20.40
CA GLY A 137 18.01 -12.10 21.06
C GLY A 137 18.84 -10.95 20.47
N VAL A 138 18.99 -10.93 19.13
CA VAL A 138 19.80 -9.94 18.40
C VAL A 138 18.99 -9.29 17.27
N ASN A 139 19.21 -7.99 17.06
CA ASN A 139 18.61 -7.22 15.99
C ASN A 139 19.49 -7.28 14.73
N PHE A 140 18.98 -7.90 13.67
CA PHE A 140 19.71 -8.00 12.39
C PHE A 140 19.79 -6.65 11.71
N ALA A 141 18.67 -5.93 11.69
CA ALA A 141 18.56 -4.65 11.00
C ALA A 141 17.32 -3.89 11.47
N ALA A 142 17.36 -2.58 11.27
CA ALA A 142 16.20 -1.75 11.55
C ALA A 142 15.98 -0.67 10.50
N ALA A 143 14.71 -0.32 10.30
CA ALA A 143 14.28 0.77 9.43
C ALA A 143 13.43 1.76 10.25
N PRO A 144 13.86 3.03 10.40
CA PRO A 144 13.01 4.06 11.00
C PRO A 144 11.80 4.35 10.11
N LEU A 145 10.66 4.66 10.72
CA LEU A 145 9.41 5.06 10.06
C LEU A 145 9.03 6.47 10.54
N PRO A 146 9.74 7.51 10.06
CA PRO A 146 9.41 8.89 10.40
C PRO A 146 7.97 9.21 10.01
N ALA A 147 7.38 10.19 10.67
CA ALA A 147 6.10 10.74 10.24
C ALA A 147 6.22 11.20 8.79
N SER A 148 5.16 11.01 7.99
CA SER A 148 5.12 11.58 6.64
C SER A 148 5.33 13.09 6.72
N SER A 149 6.14 13.62 5.81
CA SER A 149 6.36 15.06 5.65
C SER A 149 5.14 15.74 4.99
N GLY A 150 3.97 15.54 5.57
CA GLY A 150 2.67 16.06 5.11
C GLY A 150 1.99 16.98 6.13
N GLU A 151 2.67 17.37 7.21
CA GLU A 151 2.11 18.27 8.22
C GLU A 151 3.20 19.16 8.83
N ALA A 152 3.60 20.15 8.05
CA ALA A 152 4.09 21.42 8.57
C ALA A 152 3.24 22.49 7.89
N SER A 153 2.16 22.90 8.57
CA SER A 153 1.44 24.15 8.30
C SER A 153 1.87 25.19 9.32
#